data_AF-A0A3A5AES7-F1
#
_entry.id   AF-A0A3A5AES7-F1
#
_cell.length_a   1.000
_cell.length_b   1.000
_cell.length_c   1.000
_cell.angle_alpha   90.00
_cell.angle_beta   90.00
_cell.angle_gamma   90.00
#
_symmetry.space_group_name_H-M   'P 1'
#
loop_
_entity.id
_entity.type
_entity.pdbx_description
1 polymer ?
#
loop_
_entity_poly.entity_id
_entity_poly.type
_entity_poly.pdbx_seq_one_letter_code
_entity_poly.pdbx_strand_id
1 'polypeptide(L)'
;MAEWKQQGPDPELGDEEMHHLRDLFFREIVPKLVRLHARSGIVNCGFAGEEYRNWQIRFRSRGSDFEVVEFEYDEEGTAMDLDL
;
A
#
# COMPACT_ATOMS: atom_id res chain seq x y z
N MET A 1 20.75 -23.30 21.00
CA MET A 1 19.87 -23.38 19.81
C MET A 1 19.55 -21.94 19.44
N ALA A 2 20.39 -21.31 18.61
CA ALA A 2 20.21 -19.92 18.22
C ALA A 2 19.26 -19.90 17.02
N GLU A 3 18.06 -19.35 17.21
CA GLU A 3 17.12 -19.06 16.14
C GLU A 3 17.68 -17.90 15.31
N TRP A 4 18.32 -18.22 14.19
CA TRP A 4 18.64 -17.24 13.17
C TRP A 4 17.38 -16.99 12.35
N LYS A 5 16.57 -15.98 12.71
CA LYS A 5 15.67 -15.35 11.73
C LYS A 5 16.59 -14.64 10.73
N GLN A 6 16.84 -15.30 9.60
CA GLN A 6 17.42 -14.66 8.43
C GLN A 6 16.40 -13.64 7.93
N GLN A 7 16.46 -12.41 8.42
CA GLN A 7 15.88 -11.27 7.71
C GLN A 7 16.99 -10.77 6.79
N GLY A 8 16.79 -10.95 5.49
CA GLY A 8 17.58 -10.24 4.49
C GLY A 8 17.41 -8.73 4.65
N PRO A 9 18.26 -7.92 3.99
CA PRO A 9 18.15 -6.46 4.05
C PRO A 9 16.92 -5.89 3.33
N ASP A 10 16.11 -6.73 2.71
CA ASP A 10 14.88 -6.33 2.03
C ASP A 10 13.73 -6.23 3.05
N PRO A 11 13.10 -5.06 3.21
CA PRO A 11 11.86 -4.98 3.95
C PRO A 11 10.84 -5.84 3.20
N GLU A 12 10.32 -6.89 3.85
CA GLU A 12 9.23 -7.72 3.34
C GLU A 12 7.99 -7.44 4.19
N LEU A 13 6.84 -7.13 3.55
CA LEU A 13 5.56 -7.07 4.25
C LEU A 13 5.10 -8.49 4.58
N GLY A 14 4.86 -8.76 5.87
CA GLY A 14 4.18 -9.98 6.28
C GLY A 14 2.72 -10.01 5.83
N ASP A 15 2.13 -11.21 5.74
CA ASP A 15 0.72 -11.38 5.34
C ASP A 15 -0.26 -10.57 6.20
N GLU A 16 0.01 -10.44 7.51
CA GLU A 16 -0.80 -9.64 8.44
C GLU A 16 -0.74 -8.15 8.11
N GLU A 17 0.44 -7.64 7.76
CA GLU A 17 0.67 -6.25 7.40
C GLU A 17 0.03 -5.95 6.04
N MET A 18 0.20 -6.84 5.05
CA MET A 18 -0.48 -6.73 3.76
C MET A 18 -2.00 -6.69 3.92
N HIS A 19 -2.56 -7.53 4.79
CA HIS A 19 -4.00 -7.54 5.08
C HIS A 19 -4.43 -6.22 5.74
N HIS A 20 -3.65 -5.72 6.70
CA HIS A 20 -3.91 -4.46 7.37
C HIS A 20 -3.90 -3.26 6.41
N LEU A 21 -2.84 -3.13 5.60
CA LEU A 21 -2.70 -2.09 4.58
C LEU A 21 -3.85 -2.13 3.57
N ARG A 22 -4.27 -3.35 3.19
CA ARG A 22 -5.40 -3.54 2.28
C ARG A 22 -6.71 -3.04 2.89
N ASP A 23 -7.01 -3.39 4.14
CA ASP A 23 -8.21 -2.92 4.84
C ASP A 23 -8.26 -1.39 4.89
N LEU A 24 -7.16 -0.76 5.31
CA LEU A 24 -7.03 0.70 5.36
C LEU A 24 -7.16 1.35 3.98
N PHE A 25 -6.55 0.76 2.94
CA PHE A 25 -6.69 1.24 1.57
C PHE A 25 -8.17 1.27 1.13
N PHE A 26 -8.91 0.18 1.35
CA PHE A 26 -10.34 0.13 0.99
C PHE A 26 -11.21 1.06 1.85
N ARG A 27 -10.86 1.23 3.12
CA ARG A 27 -11.64 2.04 4.06
C ARG A 27 -11.41 3.54 3.89
N GLU A 28 -10.17 3.96 3.66
CA GLU A 28 -9.75 5.36 3.73
C GLU A 28 -9.36 5.94 2.36
N ILE A 29 -8.72 5.15 1.50
CA ILE A 29 -8.19 5.61 0.22
C ILE A 29 -9.19 5.46 -0.91
N VAL A 30 -9.87 4.31 -1.03
CA VAL A 30 -10.85 4.06 -2.10
C VAL A 30 -11.95 5.13 -2.17
N PRO A 31 -12.55 5.60 -1.05
CA PRO A 31 -13.52 6.69 -1.11
C PRO A 31 -12.97 7.98 -1.72
N LYS A 32 -11.69 8.31 -1.49
CA LYS A 32 -11.00 9.46 -2.09
C LYS A 32 -10.76 9.23 -3.59
N LEU A 33 -10.31 8.03 -3.97
CA LEU A 33 -10.11 7.64 -5.37
C LEU A 33 -11.40 7.69 -6.19
N VAL A 34 -12.52 7.26 -5.62
CA VAL A 34 -13.85 7.37 -6.23
C VAL A 34 -14.20 8.84 -6.51
N ARG A 35 -14.00 9.74 -5.54
CA ARG A 35 -14.26 11.18 -5.69
C ARG A 35 -13.38 11.82 -6.76
N LEU A 36 -12.15 11.34 -6.92
CA LEU A 36 -11.20 11.77 -7.94
C LEU A 36 -11.42 11.12 -9.31
N HIS A 37 -12.39 10.20 -9.45
CA HIS A 37 -12.59 9.37 -10.64
C HIS A 37 -11.30 8.65 -11.08
N ALA A 38 -10.47 8.23 -10.11
CA ALA A 38 -9.21 7.55 -10.38
C ALA A 38 -9.47 6.16 -10.99
N ARG A 39 -8.76 5.84 -12.06
CA ARG A 39 -8.92 4.56 -12.80
C ARG A 39 -7.85 3.54 -12.49
N SER A 40 -6.64 4.00 -12.18
CA SER A 40 -5.48 3.20 -11.81
C SER A 40 -4.42 4.14 -11.30
N GLY A 41 -3.56 3.66 -10.42
CA GLY A 41 -2.48 4.47 -9.88
C GLY A 41 -1.68 3.71 -8.85
N ILE A 42 -0.78 4.44 -8.22
CA ILE A 42 0.03 3.96 -7.11
C ILE A 42 -0.19 4.94 -5.97
N VAL A 43 -0.45 4.43 -4.76
CA VAL A 43 -0.63 5.25 -3.55
C VAL A 43 0.39 4.86 -2.50
N ASN A 44 0.89 5.85 -1.77
CA ASN A 44 1.77 5.64 -0.63
C ASN A 44 1.02 4.95 0.53
N CYS A 45 1.64 3.98 1.20
CA CYS A 45 1.08 3.31 2.37
C CYS A 45 1.25 4.10 3.68
N GLY A 46 1.77 5.33 3.63
CA GLY A 46 1.94 6.23 4.76
C GLY A 46 0.65 6.51 5.54
N PHE A 47 -0.52 6.29 4.93
CA PHE A 47 -1.82 6.34 5.63
C PHE A 47 -1.93 5.32 6.78
N ALA A 48 -1.13 4.25 6.77
CA ALA A 48 -1.13 3.22 7.80
C ALA A 48 -0.07 3.44 8.88
N GLY A 49 0.89 4.33 8.65
CA GLY A 49 1.99 4.61 9.57
C GLY A 49 3.28 4.99 8.83
N GLU A 50 4.19 5.66 9.55
CA GLU A 50 5.48 6.07 8.99
C GLU A 50 6.37 4.89 8.59
N GLU A 51 6.22 3.72 9.21
CA GLU A 51 6.93 2.50 8.83
C GLU A 51 6.57 2.01 7.41
N TYR A 52 5.38 2.38 6.94
CA TYR A 52 4.87 2.01 5.61
C TYR A 52 5.07 3.11 4.57
N ARG A 53 5.74 4.22 4.90
CA ARG A 53 5.93 5.36 3.99
C ARG A 53 6.67 5.03 2.69
N ASN A 54 7.47 3.98 2.68
CA ASN A 54 8.23 3.54 1.51
C ASN A 54 7.51 2.39 0.80
N TRP A 55 6.41 1.89 1.37
CA TRP A 55 5.56 0.93 0.71
C TRP A 55 4.50 1.67 -0.09
N GLN A 56 4.18 1.13 -1.25
CA GLN A 56 3.16 1.68 -2.11
C GLN A 56 2.29 0.58 -2.69
N ILE A 57 1.00 0.87 -2.81
CA ILE A 57 0.01 -0.04 -3.38
C ILE A 57 -0.28 0.40 -4.80
N ARG A 58 -0.03 -0.50 -5.76
CA ARG A 58 -0.55 -0.34 -7.11
C ARG A 58 -1.99 -0.82 -7.14
N PHE A 59 -2.89 0.04 -7.60
CA PHE A 59 -4.31 -0.26 -7.69
C PHE A 59 -4.85 -0.01 -9.10
N ARG A 60 -5.96 -0.67 -9.41
CA ARG A 60 -6.76 -0.45 -10.61
C ARG A 60 -8.24 -0.47 -10.27
N SER A 61 -9.00 0.35 -10.96
CA SER A 61 -10.45 0.26 -10.99
C SER A 61 -10.87 -1.00 -11.75
N ARG A 62 -11.89 -1.68 -11.23
CA ARG A 62 -12.51 -2.85 -11.85
C ARG A 62 -14.02 -2.68 -11.75
N GLY A 63 -14.58 -2.05 -12.77
CA GLY A 63 -16.01 -1.71 -12.79
C GLY A 63 -16.30 -0.58 -11.80
N SER A 64 -17.10 -0.87 -10.77
CA SER A 64 -17.45 0.10 -9.72
C SER A 64 -16.53 0.02 -8.49
N ASP A 65 -15.62 -0.95 -8.47
CA ASP A 65 -14.74 -1.24 -7.34
C ASP A 65 -13.27 -1.00 -7.69
N PHE A 66 -12.40 -1.13 -6.69
CA PHE A 66 -10.95 -1.07 -6.82
C PHE A 66 -10.33 -2.42 -6.50
N GLU A 67 -9.19 -2.71 -7.12
CA GLU A 67 -8.41 -3.91 -6.90
C GLU A 67 -6.97 -3.52 -6.62
N VAL A 68 -6.43 -4.07 -5.54
CA VAL A 68 -5.00 -4.01 -5.22
C VAL A 68 -4.27 -5.02 -6.11
N VAL A 69 -3.39 -4.52 -6.97
CA VAL A 69 -2.61 -5.32 -7.93
C VAL A 69 -1.40 -5.90 -7.24
N GLU A 70 -0.60 -5.06 -6.60
CA GLU A 70 0.64 -5.44 -5.92
C GLU A 70 1.06 -4.39 -4.89
N PHE A 71 1.93 -4.81 -3.99
CA PHE A 71 2.65 -3.94 -3.06
C PHE A 71 4.09 -3.81 -3.57
N GLU A 72 4.55 -2.59 -3.73
CA GLU A 72 5.90 -2.28 -4.21
C GLU A 72 6.59 -1.48 -3.10
N TYR A 73 7.87 -1.77 -2.86
CA TYR A 73 8.70 -0.96 -1.98
C TYR A 73 9.48 0.03 -2.85
N ASP A 74 9.31 1.32 -2.59
CA ASP A 74 10.01 2.41 -3.27
C ASP A 74 10.86 3.17 -2.25
N GLU A 75 12.19 3.05 -2.38
CA GLU A 75 13.15 3.72 -1.49
C GLU A 75 13.03 5.26 -1.56
N GLU A 76 12.58 5.80 -2.69
CA GLU A 76 12.37 7.24 -2.89
C GLU A 76 11.00 7.72 -2.37
N GLY A 77 10.04 6.81 -2.13
CA GLY A 77 8.68 7.15 -1.67
C GLY A 77 7.87 7.98 -2.67
N THR A 78 8.11 7.79 -3.97
CA THR A 78 7.61 8.58 -5.11
C THR A 78 6.11 8.39 -5.38
N ALA A 79 5.43 7.53 -4.62
CA ALA A 79 4.00 7.32 -4.72
C ALA A 79 3.20 8.62 -4.56
N MET A 80 2.06 8.73 -5.25
CA MET A 80 1.15 9.84 -5.01
C MET A 80 0.61 9.76 -3.59
N ASP A 81 0.92 10.77 -2.79
CA ASP A 81 0.26 11.02 -1.53
C ASP A 81 -1.15 11.56 -1.77
N LEU A 82 -2.14 10.94 -1.12
CA LEU A 82 -3.56 11.30 -1.25
C LEU A 82 -4.05 12.04 0.01
N ASP A 83 -3.22 12.95 0.54
CA ASP A 83 -3.66 13.99 1.46
C ASP A 83 -4.36 15.10 0.65
N LEU A 84 -5.69 15.01 0.58
CA LEU A 84 -6.59 16.02 0.04
C LEU A 84 -7.55 16.47 1.12
#